data_AF-A0AAN9MYF0-F1
#
_entry.id   AF-A0AAN9MYF0-F1
#
_cell.length_a   1.000
_cell.length_b   1.000
_cell.length_c   1.000
_cell.angle_alpha   90.00
_cell.angle_beta   90.00
_cell.angle_gamma   90.00
#
_symmetry.space_group_name_H-M   'P 1'
#
loop_
_entity.id
_entity.type
_entity.pdbx_description
1 polymer ?
#
loop_
_entity_poly.entity_id
_entity_poly.type
_entity_poly.pdbx_seq_one_letter_code
_entity_poly.pdbx_strand_id
1 'polypeptide(L)'
;MLKKKKLFASQGASIILALIENEYGNIMSDYGDAGKAYINWCATMADSLHIGVPWVMCQQNDAPLPMLIVLHFDDRSILAMVGIVMTIHPTIQNSPKMWTENCTTGWLKNWGGKDSHRTPEDIAYAVARFDHGGTSFGNIAQPKWGHLKELHRVLKSMEESITNGNVSETDFGNSVKFPLGLSLLPDCRNEEYNTAKVNVQTSLMVKEKNKAEDEPIALKWVWIPENIDDALLGKVNVSADTLIDQKNAANDTSDYLWYITR
;
A
#
# COMPACT_ATOMS: atom_id res chain seq x y z
N MET A 1 1.57 23.81 -5.56
CA MET A 1 0.54 24.06 -4.52
C MET A 1 1.05 23.79 -3.10
N LEU A 2 1.64 22.63 -2.83
CA LEU A 2 2.08 22.22 -1.48
C LEU A 2 3.18 23.10 -0.87
N LYS A 3 4.22 23.46 -1.66
CA LYS A 3 5.31 24.35 -1.22
C LYS A 3 4.82 25.75 -0.83
N LYS A 4 3.83 26.28 -1.57
CA LYS A 4 3.18 27.58 -1.28
C LYS A 4 2.38 27.53 0.03
N LYS A 5 1.84 26.36 0.38
CA LYS A 5 1.08 26.12 1.63
C LYS A 5 1.96 25.69 2.81
N LYS A 6 3.29 25.64 2.62
CA LYS A 6 4.27 25.26 3.65
C LYS A 6 4.00 23.90 4.28
N LEU A 7 3.70 22.89 3.47
CA LEU A 7 3.29 21.56 3.95
C LEU A 7 4.44 20.55 4.07
N PHE A 8 5.64 20.89 3.60
CA PHE A 8 6.82 20.03 3.72
C PHE A 8 7.51 20.14 5.09
N ALA A 9 8.15 19.06 5.54
CA ALA A 9 8.90 19.00 6.79
C ALA A 9 10.05 20.02 6.83
N SER A 10 10.70 20.26 5.68
CA SER A 10 11.66 21.35 5.49
C SER A 10 11.09 22.74 5.80
N GLN A 11 9.76 22.89 5.82
CA GLN A 11 9.04 24.12 6.09
C GLN A 11 8.31 24.09 7.45
N GLY A 12 8.51 23.06 8.27
CA GLY A 12 7.90 22.90 9.60
C GLY A 12 6.56 22.15 9.63
N ALA A 13 6.21 21.43 8.57
CA ALA A 13 4.97 20.65 8.47
C ALA A 13 5.21 19.14 8.38
N SER A 14 4.16 18.35 8.07
CA SER A 14 4.18 16.90 8.27
C SER A 14 4.62 16.06 7.06
N ILE A 15 4.74 16.64 5.86
CA ILE A 15 5.13 15.86 4.67
C ILE A 15 6.65 15.63 4.72
N ILE A 16 7.07 14.40 5.00
CA ILE A 16 8.48 14.00 5.15
C ILE A 16 9.07 13.35 3.90
N LEU A 17 8.23 12.89 2.96
CA LEU A 17 8.61 12.16 1.74
C LEU A 17 7.62 12.47 0.63
N ALA A 18 8.05 12.35 -0.62
CA ALA A 18 7.19 12.41 -1.79
C ALA A 18 7.50 11.25 -2.74
N LEU A 19 6.46 10.60 -3.26
CA LEU A 19 6.59 9.51 -4.20
C LEU A 19 6.33 10.02 -5.62
N ILE A 20 7.20 9.65 -6.54
CA ILE A 20 7.04 9.90 -7.97
C ILE A 20 7.04 8.59 -8.73
N GLU A 21 6.10 8.45 -9.66
CA GLU A 21 5.78 7.19 -10.32
C GLU A 21 5.34 6.08 -9.36
N ASN A 22 4.69 5.05 -9.88
CA ASN A 22 4.24 3.94 -9.06
C ASN A 22 4.45 2.61 -9.78
N GLU A 23 5.38 1.78 -9.27
CA GLU A 23 5.66 0.43 -9.76
C GLU A 23 5.99 0.32 -11.25
N TYR A 24 6.52 1.40 -11.83
CA TYR A 24 6.85 1.45 -13.25
C TYR A 24 7.92 0.44 -13.66
N GLY A 25 8.79 0.03 -12.72
CA GLY A 25 9.81 -0.99 -12.99
C GLY A 25 9.25 -2.33 -13.49
N ASN A 26 8.00 -2.67 -13.16
CA ASN A 26 7.34 -3.88 -13.65
C ASN A 26 7.02 -3.83 -15.14
N ILE A 27 6.75 -2.64 -15.68
CA ILE A 27 6.38 -2.45 -17.09
C ILE A 27 7.53 -1.90 -17.93
N MET A 28 8.59 -1.39 -17.30
CA MET A 28 9.71 -0.75 -17.98
C MET A 28 10.37 -1.65 -19.03
N SER A 29 10.41 -2.96 -18.81
CA SER A 29 10.98 -3.92 -19.78
C SER A 29 10.27 -3.88 -21.14
N ASP A 30 8.96 -3.64 -21.14
CA ASP A 30 8.15 -3.64 -22.37
C ASP A 30 8.44 -2.41 -23.24
N TYR A 31 8.95 -1.33 -22.64
CA TYR A 31 9.28 -0.07 -23.31
C TYR A 31 10.77 0.09 -23.60
N GLY A 32 11.63 -0.82 -23.12
CA GLY A 32 13.08 -0.79 -23.36
C GLY A 32 13.73 0.55 -23.01
N ASP A 33 14.49 1.11 -23.96
CA ASP A 33 15.25 2.36 -23.76
C ASP A 33 14.35 3.59 -23.54
N ALA A 34 13.13 3.60 -24.09
CA ALA A 34 12.18 4.68 -23.88
C ALA A 34 11.70 4.73 -22.42
N GLY A 35 11.49 3.56 -21.80
CA GLY A 35 11.13 3.45 -20.38
C GLY A 35 12.23 3.99 -19.46
N LYS A 36 13.50 3.71 -19.79
CA LYS A 36 14.66 4.26 -19.06
C LYS A 36 14.77 5.77 -19.21
N ALA A 37 14.57 6.29 -20.42
CA ALA A 37 14.58 7.74 -20.66
C ALA A 37 13.46 8.44 -19.88
N TYR A 38 12.28 7.82 -19.79
CA TYR A 38 11.15 8.32 -19.01
C TYR A 38 11.46 8.37 -17.50
N ILE A 39 12.01 7.31 -16.91
CA ILE A 39 12.36 7.29 -15.49
C ILE A 39 13.44 8.32 -15.14
N ASN A 40 14.45 8.47 -16.00
CA ASN A 40 15.47 9.51 -15.83
C ASN A 40 14.86 10.92 -15.90
N TRP A 41 13.91 11.13 -16.81
CA TRP A 41 13.17 12.38 -16.89
C TRP A 41 12.33 12.63 -15.64
N CYS A 42 11.60 11.63 -15.13
CA CYS A 42 10.80 11.73 -13.91
C CYS A 42 11.67 12.13 -12.72
N ALA A 43 12.81 11.47 -12.52
CA ALA A 43 13.72 11.78 -11.42
C ALA A 43 14.33 13.18 -11.55
N THR A 44 14.73 13.59 -12.76
CA THR A 44 15.24 14.95 -13.02
C THR A 44 14.17 16.00 -12.74
N MET A 45 12.93 15.75 -13.17
CA MET A 45 11.79 16.61 -12.91
C MET A 45 11.53 16.71 -11.39
N ALA A 46 11.54 15.59 -10.67
CA ALA A 46 11.34 15.55 -9.23
C ALA A 46 12.40 16.37 -8.47
N ASP A 47 13.67 16.17 -8.81
CA ASP A 47 14.78 16.88 -8.21
C ASP A 47 14.69 18.40 -8.45
N SER A 48 14.32 18.80 -9.68
CA SER A 48 14.17 20.21 -10.07
C SER A 48 13.12 20.99 -9.26
N LEU A 49 12.16 20.30 -8.63
CA LEU A 49 11.14 20.94 -7.81
C LEU A 49 11.69 21.45 -6.46
N HIS A 50 12.86 20.94 -6.04
CA HIS A 50 13.54 21.32 -4.80
C HIS A 50 12.57 21.44 -3.62
N ILE A 51 11.82 20.37 -3.34
CA ILE A 51 10.78 20.35 -2.29
C ILE A 51 11.37 20.29 -0.87
N GLY A 52 12.67 20.00 -0.75
CA GLY A 52 13.40 19.96 0.52
C GLY A 52 13.15 18.71 1.36
N VAL A 53 12.50 17.70 0.79
CA VAL A 53 12.33 16.36 1.36
C VAL A 53 12.76 15.30 0.34
N PRO A 54 13.17 14.09 0.77
CA PRO A 54 13.57 13.04 -0.15
C PRO A 54 12.43 12.58 -1.05
N TRP A 55 12.78 12.21 -2.27
CA TRP A 55 11.90 11.56 -3.22
C TRP A 55 12.10 10.06 -3.21
N VAL A 56 11.00 9.32 -3.36
CA VAL A 56 10.98 7.86 -3.40
C VAL A 56 10.34 7.34 -4.70
N MET A 57 10.84 6.22 -5.20
CA MET A 57 10.23 5.45 -6.30
C MET A 57 9.96 4.02 -5.83
N CYS A 58 8.74 3.54 -6.01
CA CYS A 58 8.32 2.19 -5.62
C CYS A 58 8.58 1.18 -6.76
N GLN A 59 9.15 0.01 -6.43
CA GLN A 59 9.59 -1.04 -7.37
C GLN A 59 10.37 -0.52 -8.59
N GLN A 60 11.37 0.32 -8.33
CA GLN A 60 12.28 0.81 -9.37
C GLN A 60 13.72 0.44 -9.02
N ASN A 61 14.19 -0.71 -9.52
CA ASN A 61 15.52 -1.25 -9.17
C ASN A 61 16.68 -0.37 -9.67
N ASP A 62 16.47 0.37 -10.76
CA ASP A 62 17.44 1.25 -11.41
C ASP A 62 17.11 2.73 -11.20
N ALA A 63 16.46 3.10 -10.09
CA ALA A 63 16.12 4.49 -9.81
C ALA A 63 17.39 5.37 -9.81
N PRO A 64 17.41 6.46 -10.59
CA PRO A 64 18.57 7.34 -10.67
C PRO A 64 18.70 8.20 -9.40
N LEU A 65 19.93 8.53 -9.02
CA LEU A 65 20.20 9.43 -7.90
C LEU A 65 19.58 10.82 -8.15
N PRO A 66 19.06 11.53 -7.12
CA PRO A 66 19.08 11.21 -5.69
C PRO A 66 17.81 10.46 -5.19
N MET A 67 17.06 9.80 -6.07
CA MET A 67 15.83 9.11 -5.69
C MET A 67 16.14 7.91 -4.78
N LEU A 68 15.36 7.76 -3.70
CA LEU A 68 15.40 6.58 -2.84
C LEU A 68 14.57 5.46 -3.45
N ILE A 69 15.12 4.25 -3.45
CA ILE A 69 14.42 3.05 -3.90
C ILE A 69 13.58 2.51 -2.75
N VAL A 70 12.30 2.24 -3.03
CA VAL A 70 11.38 1.61 -2.08
C VAL A 70 10.81 0.34 -2.69
N LEU A 71 10.72 -0.70 -1.87
CA LEU A 71 10.25 -2.01 -2.30
C LEU A 71 8.76 -2.17 -1.94
N HIS A 72 7.96 -2.64 -2.89
CA HIS A 72 6.64 -3.21 -2.66
C HIS A 72 6.77 -4.73 -2.64
N PHE A 73 6.07 -5.41 -1.72
CA PHE A 73 5.91 -6.87 -1.77
C PHE A 73 4.57 -7.33 -1.20
N ASP A 74 3.71 -7.86 -2.08
CA ASP A 74 2.63 -8.76 -1.73
C ASP A 74 3.14 -10.19 -1.50
N ASP A 75 3.31 -10.52 -0.22
CA ASP A 75 3.46 -11.86 0.38
C ASP A 75 4.60 -12.83 -0.08
N ARG A 76 5.18 -13.47 0.93
CA ARG A 76 6.12 -14.64 0.90
C ARG A 76 7.52 -14.50 0.27
N SER A 77 7.88 -13.42 -0.41
CA SER A 77 9.23 -13.25 -1.00
C SER A 77 10.23 -12.46 -0.12
N ILE A 78 9.87 -12.21 1.15
CA ILE A 78 10.52 -11.24 2.05
C ILE A 78 12.02 -11.46 2.30
N LEU A 79 12.55 -12.70 2.30
CA LEU A 79 13.99 -12.93 2.56
C LEU A 79 14.82 -13.13 1.30
N ALA A 80 14.29 -13.86 0.30
CA ALA A 80 15.05 -14.18 -0.90
C ALA A 80 15.35 -12.91 -1.70
N MET A 81 14.39 -11.99 -1.83
CA MET A 81 14.58 -10.79 -2.65
C MET A 81 15.26 -9.64 -1.91
N VAL A 82 15.11 -9.48 -0.59
CA VAL A 82 15.89 -8.47 0.16
C VAL A 82 17.39 -8.78 0.11
N GLY A 83 17.78 -10.06 0.20
CA GLY A 83 19.17 -10.48 0.00
C GLY A 83 19.65 -10.28 -1.44
N ILE A 84 18.81 -10.63 -2.43
CA ILE A 84 19.15 -10.49 -3.86
C ILE A 84 19.29 -9.02 -4.27
N VAL A 85 18.33 -8.15 -3.95
CA VAL A 85 18.37 -6.71 -4.30
C VAL A 85 19.58 -6.01 -3.67
N MET A 86 19.94 -6.38 -2.43
CA MET A 86 21.12 -5.83 -1.74
C MET A 86 22.45 -6.32 -2.32
N THR A 87 22.46 -7.47 -2.99
CA THR A 87 23.67 -8.01 -3.63
C THR A 87 23.89 -7.38 -5.02
N ILE A 88 22.84 -6.87 -5.68
CA ILE A 88 22.91 -6.44 -7.08
C ILE A 88 23.21 -4.93 -7.24
N HIS A 89 22.84 -4.07 -6.28
CA HIS A 89 23.01 -2.62 -6.43
C HIS A 89 23.77 -1.93 -5.27
N PRO A 90 25.03 -1.48 -5.52
CA PRO A 90 25.84 -0.75 -4.53
C PRO A 90 25.23 0.57 -4.05
N THR A 91 24.35 1.20 -4.84
CA THR A 91 23.67 2.46 -4.52
C THR A 91 22.61 2.32 -3.43
N ILE A 92 22.12 1.09 -3.19
CA ILE A 92 21.13 0.78 -2.14
C ILE A 92 21.79 0.63 -0.76
N GLN A 93 23.12 0.44 -0.72
CA GLN A 93 23.83 0.16 0.54
C GLN A 93 23.82 1.34 1.53
N ASN A 94 23.68 2.57 1.03
CA ASN A 94 23.58 3.80 1.83
C ASN A 94 22.15 4.37 1.93
N SER A 95 21.16 3.70 1.34
CA SER A 95 19.77 4.15 1.37
C SER A 95 19.01 3.42 2.49
N PRO A 96 18.13 4.11 3.25
CA PRO A 96 17.31 3.43 4.24
C PRO A 96 16.40 2.41 3.57
N LYS A 97 16.24 1.24 4.19
CA LYS A 97 15.23 0.26 3.73
C LYS A 97 13.86 0.81 4.04
N MET A 98 12.97 0.78 3.06
CA MET A 98 11.62 1.31 3.18
C MET A 98 10.62 0.33 2.59
N TRP A 99 9.42 0.32 3.15
CA TRP A 99 8.27 -0.45 2.67
C TRP A 99 7.08 0.50 2.54
N THR A 100 6.73 0.86 1.31
CA THR A 100 5.65 1.81 1.00
C THR A 100 4.26 1.18 1.10
N GLU A 101 4.15 -0.11 0.77
CA GLU A 101 2.87 -0.78 0.58
C GLU A 101 2.83 -2.12 1.30
N ASN A 102 2.50 -2.07 2.59
CA ASN A 102 2.10 -3.27 3.31
C ASN A 102 0.59 -3.45 3.18
N CYS A 103 0.16 -4.52 2.49
CA CYS A 103 -1.24 -4.91 2.39
C CYS A 103 -1.79 -5.42 3.73
N THR A 104 -2.03 -4.49 4.65
CA THR A 104 -2.48 -4.73 6.02
C THR A 104 -3.93 -5.19 6.07
N THR A 105 -4.77 -4.83 5.09
CA THR A 105 -6.19 -5.21 5.06
C THR A 105 -6.47 -6.52 4.31
N GLY A 106 -5.48 -7.09 3.61
CA GLY A 106 -5.68 -8.14 2.61
C GLY A 106 -5.65 -7.54 1.20
N TRP A 107 -6.40 -8.12 0.26
CA TRP A 107 -6.48 -7.68 -1.14
C TRP A 107 -7.73 -6.84 -1.43
N LEU A 108 -7.70 -6.10 -2.54
CA LEU A 108 -8.85 -5.39 -3.09
C LEU A 108 -10.03 -6.35 -3.34
N LYS A 109 -11.26 -5.88 -3.07
CA LYS A 109 -12.48 -6.65 -3.34
C LYS A 109 -13.00 -6.35 -4.75
N ASN A 110 -12.96 -7.36 -5.61
CA ASN A 110 -13.59 -7.29 -6.92
C ASN A 110 -15.10 -7.55 -6.82
N TRP A 111 -15.89 -6.97 -7.74
CA TRP A 111 -17.32 -7.27 -7.88
C TRP A 111 -17.52 -8.78 -8.10
N GLY A 112 -18.34 -9.42 -7.26
CA GLY A 112 -18.56 -10.88 -7.28
C GLY A 112 -17.42 -11.71 -6.66
N GLY A 113 -16.32 -11.09 -6.24
CA GLY A 113 -15.19 -11.74 -5.58
C GLY A 113 -15.45 -12.04 -4.10
N LYS A 114 -14.65 -12.96 -3.56
CA LYS A 114 -14.62 -13.26 -2.12
C LYS A 114 -13.95 -12.13 -1.36
N ASP A 115 -14.39 -11.91 -0.12
CA ASP A 115 -13.68 -11.04 0.82
C ASP A 115 -12.29 -11.61 1.13
N SER A 116 -11.26 -10.85 0.77
CA SER A 116 -9.87 -11.20 1.06
C SER A 116 -9.53 -10.84 2.49
N HIS A 117 -8.87 -11.76 3.19
CA HIS A 117 -8.47 -11.58 4.58
C HIS A 117 -7.03 -12.03 4.77
N ARG A 118 -6.23 -11.16 5.40
CA ARG A 118 -4.88 -11.44 5.89
C ARG A 118 -4.87 -11.41 7.41
N THR A 119 -4.26 -12.43 8.03
CA THR A 119 -4.32 -12.63 9.48
C THR A 119 -3.45 -11.61 10.22
N PRO A 120 -3.84 -11.19 11.44
CA PRO A 120 -3.02 -10.35 12.31
C PRO A 120 -1.61 -10.90 12.58
N GLU A 121 -1.50 -12.21 12.75
CA GLU A 121 -0.27 -12.93 13.06
C GLU A 121 0.71 -12.87 11.90
N ASP A 122 0.23 -13.11 10.66
CA ASP A 122 1.06 -13.03 9.45
C ASP A 122 1.54 -11.60 9.20
N ILE A 123 0.70 -10.59 9.47
CA ILE A 123 1.09 -9.18 9.31
C ILE A 123 2.12 -8.81 10.38
N ALA A 124 1.88 -9.16 11.65
CA ALA A 124 2.83 -8.89 12.72
C ALA A 124 4.16 -9.60 12.49
N TYR A 125 4.14 -10.83 11.96
CA TYR A 125 5.32 -11.56 11.56
C TYR A 125 6.05 -10.88 10.40
N ALA A 126 5.33 -10.43 9.35
CA ALA A 126 5.91 -9.73 8.23
C ALA A 126 6.54 -8.38 8.64
N VAL A 127 5.85 -7.62 9.49
CA VAL A 127 6.33 -6.34 10.03
C VAL A 127 7.52 -6.56 10.95
N ALA A 128 7.46 -7.46 11.92
CA ALA A 128 8.58 -7.73 12.84
C ALA A 128 9.82 -8.30 12.12
N ARG A 129 9.63 -9.05 11.03
CA ARG A 129 10.72 -9.52 10.15
C ARG A 129 11.30 -8.39 9.29
N PHE A 130 10.46 -7.45 8.87
CA PHE A 130 10.90 -6.26 8.13
C PHE A 130 11.54 -5.21 9.05
N ASP A 131 11.13 -5.13 10.33
CA ASP A 131 11.53 -4.14 11.34
C ASP A 131 12.97 -4.26 11.87
N HIS A 132 13.83 -4.88 11.07
CA HIS A 132 15.13 -4.27 10.79
C HIS A 132 15.01 -3.00 9.89
N GLY A 133 13.86 -2.29 9.83
CA GLY A 133 13.68 -1.14 8.92
C GLY A 133 12.30 -0.43 8.72
N GLY A 134 11.21 -0.62 9.48
CA GLY A 134 10.06 0.33 9.47
C GLY A 134 8.62 -0.22 9.36
N THR A 135 7.61 0.64 9.61
CA THR A 135 6.20 0.25 9.86
C THR A 135 5.15 1.03 9.04
N SER A 136 3.94 0.46 8.89
CA SER A 136 2.76 1.07 8.23
C SER A 136 1.52 0.99 9.14
N PHE A 137 0.69 2.04 9.19
CA PHE A 137 -0.52 2.13 10.02
C PHE A 137 -1.82 2.04 9.19
N GLY A 138 -2.86 1.38 9.71
CA GLY A 138 -4.20 1.47 9.12
C GLY A 138 -5.32 0.69 9.83
N ASN A 139 -6.41 1.41 10.15
CA ASN A 139 -7.78 1.02 10.55
C ASN A 139 -8.01 0.18 11.85
N ILE A 140 -9.05 0.54 12.64
CA ILE A 140 -9.43 -0.14 13.89
C ILE A 140 -10.24 -1.43 13.58
N ALA A 141 -9.56 -2.46 13.10
CA ALA A 141 -10.13 -3.81 12.96
C ALA A 141 -9.50 -4.73 14.02
N GLN A 142 -10.23 -5.18 15.03
CA GLN A 142 -9.67 -6.08 16.04
C GLN A 142 -9.72 -7.55 15.60
N PRO A 143 -8.72 -8.37 15.94
CA PRO A 143 -7.60 -8.07 16.84
C PRO A 143 -6.37 -7.46 16.13
N LYS A 144 -6.46 -7.23 14.81
CA LYS A 144 -5.36 -6.71 13.97
C LYS A 144 -4.81 -5.38 14.47
N TRP A 145 -5.67 -4.41 14.71
CA TRP A 145 -5.27 -3.08 15.17
C TRP A 145 -4.57 -3.13 16.53
N GLY A 146 -5.13 -3.85 17.49
CA GLY A 146 -4.53 -3.94 18.83
C GLY A 146 -3.22 -4.72 18.82
N HIS A 147 -3.15 -5.79 18.04
CA HIS A 147 -1.91 -6.58 17.90
C HIS A 147 -0.78 -5.75 17.29
N LEU A 148 -1.07 -5.01 16.21
CA LEU A 148 -0.09 -4.11 15.59
C LEU A 148 0.26 -2.90 16.49
N LYS A 149 -0.68 -2.43 17.30
CA LYS A 149 -0.41 -1.38 18.30
C LYS A 149 0.59 -1.84 19.35
N GLU A 150 0.44 -3.07 19.87
CA GLU A 150 1.40 -3.64 20.82
C GLU A 150 2.77 -3.86 20.16
N LEU A 151 2.81 -4.37 18.93
CA LEU A 151 4.05 -4.46 18.15
C LEU A 151 4.76 -3.09 18.05
N HIS A 152 4.04 -2.05 17.63
CA HIS A 152 4.62 -0.71 17.50
C HIS A 152 5.06 -0.13 18.84
N ARG A 153 4.36 -0.44 19.95
CA ARG A 153 4.77 -0.03 21.30
C ARG A 153 6.14 -0.60 21.67
N VAL A 154 6.35 -1.89 21.40
CA VAL A 154 7.63 -2.57 21.68
C VAL A 154 8.73 -2.12 20.73
N LEU A 155 8.43 -1.89 19.45
CA LEU A 155 9.40 -1.33 18.51
C LEU A 155 9.84 0.08 18.92
N LYS A 156 8.92 0.88 19.45
CA LYS A 156 9.25 2.20 19.99
C LYS A 156 10.10 2.15 21.26
N SER A 157 9.97 1.13 22.12
CA SER A 157 10.89 0.98 23.25
C SER A 157 12.30 0.55 22.82
N MET A 158 12.43 -0.10 21.66
CA MET A 158 13.71 -0.53 21.09
C MET A 158 14.34 0.48 20.10
N GLU A 159 13.73 1.64 19.88
CA GLU A 159 14.12 2.60 18.84
C GLU A 159 15.60 3.02 18.93
N GLU A 160 16.10 3.28 20.14
CA GLU A 160 17.50 3.66 20.35
C GLU A 160 18.48 2.53 19.98
N SER A 161 18.16 1.29 20.36
CA SER A 161 18.95 0.10 20.03
C SER A 161 18.91 -0.21 18.54
N ILE A 162 17.77 -0.01 17.88
CA ILE A 162 17.60 -0.27 16.43
C ILE A 162 18.33 0.79 15.59
N THR A 163 18.36 2.05 16.05
CA THR A 163 18.96 3.15 15.29
C THR A 163 20.47 3.30 15.49
N ASN A 164 21.00 2.92 16.67
CA ASN A 164 22.41 3.12 17.01
C ASN A 164 23.18 1.82 17.29
N GLY A 165 22.51 0.67 17.38
CA GLY A 165 23.13 -0.60 17.73
C GLY A 165 23.83 -1.28 16.55
N ASN A 166 24.81 -2.14 16.87
CA ASN A 166 25.43 -3.04 15.90
C ASN A 166 24.69 -4.38 15.87
N VAL A 167 24.48 -4.92 14.66
CA VAL A 167 23.83 -6.22 14.46
C VAL A 167 24.83 -7.35 14.74
N SER A 168 24.47 -8.27 15.61
CA SER A 168 25.21 -9.51 15.85
C SER A 168 24.25 -10.71 15.88
N GLU A 169 24.58 -11.77 15.15
CA GLU A 169 23.80 -13.00 15.14
C GLU A 169 24.39 -14.00 16.13
N THR A 170 23.58 -14.45 17.10
CA THR A 170 23.97 -15.47 18.07
C THR A 170 22.98 -16.62 18.00
N ASP A 171 23.46 -17.83 17.73
CA ASP A 171 22.64 -19.04 17.79
C ASP A 171 22.57 -19.54 19.24
N PHE A 172 21.36 -19.52 19.81
CA PHE A 172 21.10 -19.99 21.18
C PHE A 172 20.78 -21.49 21.27
N GLY A 173 20.75 -22.21 20.13
CA GLY A 173 20.46 -23.64 20.07
C GLY A 173 19.08 -24.01 20.65
N ASN A 174 18.97 -25.21 21.24
CA ASN A 174 17.70 -25.73 21.81
C ASN A 174 17.37 -25.20 23.21
N SER A 175 18.15 -24.24 23.74
CA SER A 175 18.02 -23.76 25.12
C SER A 175 16.80 -22.86 25.34
N VAL A 176 16.14 -22.41 24.27
CA VAL A 176 14.94 -21.56 24.35
C VAL A 176 13.83 -22.13 23.48
N LYS A 177 12.72 -22.54 24.11
CA LYS A 177 11.49 -22.95 23.40
C LYS A 177 10.66 -21.70 23.13
N PHE A 178 10.84 -21.09 21.97
CA PHE A 178 9.89 -20.10 21.49
C PHE A 178 8.68 -20.79 20.84
N PRO A 179 7.46 -20.33 21.11
CA PRO A 179 6.30 -20.72 20.31
C PRO A 179 6.49 -20.29 18.85
N LEU A 180 5.72 -20.89 17.92
CA LEU A 180 5.72 -20.48 16.51
C LEU A 180 5.62 -18.95 16.41
N GLY A 181 6.42 -18.31 15.55
CA GLY A 181 6.44 -16.85 15.38
C GLY A 181 7.78 -16.21 15.78
N LEU A 182 7.85 -14.87 15.71
CA LEU A 182 9.01 -14.08 16.09
C LEU A 182 8.75 -13.42 17.46
N SER A 183 9.72 -13.53 18.36
CA SER A 183 9.68 -12.93 19.69
C SER A 183 10.58 -11.71 19.76
N LEU A 184 10.09 -10.61 20.33
CA LEU A 184 10.82 -9.37 20.56
C LEU A 184 11.18 -9.25 22.04
N LEU A 185 12.48 -9.04 22.29
CA LEU A 185 13.08 -8.94 23.62
C LEU A 185 13.87 -7.62 23.71
N PRO A 186 13.25 -6.51 24.13
CA PRO A 186 13.93 -5.20 24.22
C PRO A 186 15.15 -5.18 25.13
N ASP A 187 15.15 -6.00 26.18
CA ASP A 187 16.25 -6.16 27.15
C ASP A 187 17.15 -7.38 26.85
N CYS A 188 16.93 -8.05 25.72
CA CYS A 188 17.56 -9.32 25.32
C CYS A 188 17.40 -10.47 26.33
N ARG A 189 16.47 -10.38 27.28
CA ARG A 189 16.28 -11.38 28.36
C ARG A 189 14.84 -11.85 28.49
N ASN A 190 13.87 -10.94 28.42
CA ASN A 190 12.46 -11.23 28.61
C ASN A 190 11.68 -11.01 27.31
N GLU A 191 10.83 -11.97 26.95
CA GLU A 191 9.89 -11.82 25.84
C GLU A 191 8.79 -10.83 26.21
N GLU A 192 8.79 -9.67 25.55
CA GLU A 192 7.75 -8.66 25.73
C GLU A 192 6.62 -8.80 24.70
N TYR A 193 6.94 -9.28 23.50
CA TYR A 193 5.95 -9.49 22.44
C TYR A 193 6.30 -10.71 21.58
N ASN A 194 5.28 -11.45 21.15
CA ASN A 194 5.42 -12.55 20.19
C ASN A 194 4.36 -12.40 19.09
N THR A 195 4.77 -12.52 17.83
CA THR A 195 3.90 -12.27 16.68
C THR A 195 2.73 -13.23 16.57
N ALA A 196 2.81 -14.44 17.14
CA ALA A 196 1.73 -15.42 17.14
C ALA A 196 0.88 -15.41 18.43
N LYS A 197 1.28 -14.66 19.46
CA LYS A 197 0.50 -14.51 20.70
C LYS A 197 -0.40 -13.28 20.62
N VAL A 198 -1.62 -13.46 20.12
CA VAL A 198 -2.62 -12.39 20.02
C VAL A 198 -3.34 -12.22 21.38
N ASN A 199 -2.95 -11.19 22.13
CA ASN A 199 -3.49 -10.90 23.47
C ASN A 199 -4.67 -9.91 23.46
N VAL A 200 -5.24 -9.62 22.30
CA VAL A 200 -6.32 -8.63 22.12
C VAL A 200 -7.64 -9.30 21.80
N GLN A 201 -8.73 -8.78 22.37
CA GLN A 201 -10.08 -9.27 22.10
C GLN A 201 -10.47 -9.07 20.62
N THR A 202 -10.95 -10.13 19.98
CA THR A 202 -11.50 -10.08 18.62
C THR A 202 -12.86 -9.39 18.62
N SER A 203 -13.05 -8.41 17.73
CA SER A 203 -14.36 -7.82 17.43
C SER A 203 -14.99 -8.52 16.25
N LEU A 204 -16.26 -8.91 16.34
CA LEU A 204 -17.03 -9.43 15.22
C LEU A 204 -17.94 -8.32 14.67
N MET A 205 -17.78 -8.01 13.39
CA MET A 205 -18.68 -7.08 12.70
C MET A 205 -20.04 -7.76 12.53
N VAL A 206 -21.07 -7.23 13.20
CA VAL A 206 -22.45 -7.69 13.04
C VAL A 206 -23.21 -6.62 12.28
N LYS A 207 -23.89 -7.02 11.21
CA LYS A 207 -24.87 -6.17 10.53
C LYS A 207 -26.17 -6.24 11.34
N GLU A 208 -26.31 -5.35 12.31
CA GLU A 208 -27.58 -5.17 13.01
C GLU A 208 -28.56 -4.39 12.13
N LYS A 209 -29.86 -4.66 12.30
CA LYS A 209 -30.88 -3.81 11.68
C LYS A 209 -30.77 -2.42 12.27
N ASN A 210 -30.78 -1.41 11.42
CA ASN A 210 -30.70 -0.03 11.87
C ASN A 210 -31.98 0.32 12.65
N LYS A 211 -31.87 0.76 13.91
CA LYS A 211 -33.02 1.27 14.68
C LYS A 211 -33.67 2.51 14.07
N ALA A 212 -32.99 3.19 13.13
CA ALA A 212 -33.60 4.26 12.34
C ALA A 212 -34.63 3.74 11.32
N GLU A 213 -34.66 2.43 11.01
CA GLU A 213 -35.72 1.80 10.22
C GLU A 213 -36.90 1.32 11.09
N ASP A 214 -36.74 1.30 12.43
CA ASP A 214 -37.84 1.01 13.37
C ASP A 214 -38.78 2.22 13.54
N GLU A 215 -38.38 3.42 13.10
CA GLU A 215 -39.33 4.49 12.79
C GLU A 215 -39.84 4.29 11.35
N PRO A 216 -41.15 3.99 11.16
CA PRO A 216 -41.68 3.57 9.89
C PRO A 216 -41.96 4.79 9.02
N ILE A 217 -40.92 5.47 8.54
CA ILE A 217 -41.06 6.06 7.21
C ILE A 217 -40.64 4.97 6.26
N ALA A 218 -41.52 3.97 6.09
CA ALA A 218 -41.41 3.03 4.99
C ALA A 218 -41.10 3.85 3.74
N LEU A 219 -39.89 3.72 3.20
CA LEU A 219 -39.43 4.53 2.08
C LEU A 219 -40.47 4.38 0.97
N LYS A 220 -41.16 5.48 0.62
CA LYS A 220 -42.15 5.46 -0.44
C LYS A 220 -41.41 5.55 -1.77
N TRP A 221 -41.00 4.40 -2.29
CA TRP A 221 -40.32 4.30 -3.56
C TRP A 221 -41.23 4.75 -4.70
N VAL A 222 -40.70 5.59 -5.57
CA VAL A 222 -41.25 5.89 -6.90
C VAL A 222 -40.21 5.41 -7.90
N TRP A 223 -40.66 4.82 -8.99
CA TRP A 223 -39.79 4.36 -10.06
C TRP A 223 -40.18 5.07 -11.36
N ILE A 224 -39.19 5.33 -12.20
CA ILE A 224 -39.36 5.85 -13.55
C ILE A 224 -38.57 4.89 -14.45
N PRO A 225 -39.19 4.30 -15.49
CA PRO A 225 -38.44 3.48 -16.44
C PRO A 225 -37.54 4.38 -17.28
N GLU A 226 -36.32 3.92 -17.52
CA GLU A 226 -35.42 4.58 -18.48
C GLU A 226 -36.04 4.49 -19.88
N ASN A 227 -36.18 5.63 -20.56
CA ASN A 227 -36.75 5.66 -21.90
C ASN A 227 -35.69 5.24 -22.94
N ILE A 228 -35.96 4.15 -23.66
CA ILE A 228 -35.07 3.60 -24.69
C ILE A 228 -35.61 3.79 -26.12
N ASP A 229 -36.74 4.46 -26.30
CA ASP A 229 -37.41 4.56 -27.60
C ASP A 229 -36.54 5.26 -28.65
N ASP A 230 -35.85 6.34 -28.27
CA ASP A 230 -34.95 7.06 -29.19
C ASP A 230 -33.74 6.20 -29.60
N ALA A 231 -33.24 5.36 -28.68
CA ALA A 231 -32.18 4.41 -28.98
C ALA A 231 -32.65 3.32 -29.96
N LEU A 232 -33.87 2.80 -29.78
CA LEU A 232 -34.46 1.81 -30.69
C LEU A 232 -34.78 2.37 -32.07
N LEU A 233 -35.18 3.65 -32.15
CA LEU A 233 -35.44 4.35 -33.42
C LEU A 233 -34.17 4.83 -34.12
N GLY A 234 -32.99 4.63 -33.51
CA GLY A 234 -31.71 5.09 -34.03
C GLY A 234 -31.63 6.61 -34.17
N LYS A 235 -32.34 7.35 -33.30
CA LYS A 235 -32.23 8.81 -33.22
C LYS A 235 -31.02 9.13 -32.35
N VAL A 236 -29.88 9.37 -32.98
CA VAL A 236 -28.62 9.65 -32.29
C VAL A 236 -28.10 11.04 -32.66
N ASN A 237 -27.46 11.71 -31.70
CA ASN A 237 -26.82 13.01 -31.92
C ASN A 237 -25.46 12.90 -32.60
N VAL A 238 -24.86 11.71 -32.62
CA VAL A 238 -23.52 11.45 -33.17
C VAL A 238 -23.56 10.12 -33.93
N SER A 239 -22.98 10.09 -35.13
CA SER A 239 -22.87 8.91 -35.98
C SER A 239 -21.45 8.75 -36.51
N ALA A 240 -20.99 7.52 -36.66
CA ALA A 240 -19.70 7.19 -37.27
C ALA A 240 -19.82 5.91 -38.10
N ASP A 241 -19.00 5.81 -39.14
CA ASP A 241 -18.97 4.64 -40.04
C ASP A 241 -18.15 3.47 -39.46
N THR A 242 -17.58 3.64 -38.28
CA THR A 242 -16.73 2.66 -37.59
C THR A 242 -17.11 2.54 -36.11
N LEU A 243 -16.74 1.41 -35.51
CA LEU A 243 -16.90 1.22 -34.07
C LEU A 243 -15.87 2.08 -33.32
N ILE A 244 -16.36 2.95 -32.43
CA ILE A 244 -15.53 3.84 -31.61
C ILE A 244 -15.32 3.21 -30.23
N ASP A 245 -14.11 3.29 -29.68
CA ASP A 245 -13.83 2.87 -28.31
C ASP A 245 -14.64 3.68 -27.27
N GLN A 246 -15.16 3.01 -26.25
CA GLN A 246 -16.04 3.62 -25.26
C GLN A 246 -15.36 4.77 -24.50
N LYS A 247 -14.09 4.63 -24.14
CA LYS A 247 -13.38 5.68 -23.40
C LYS A 247 -13.17 6.91 -24.29
N ASN A 248 -12.94 6.71 -25.58
CA ASN A 248 -12.81 7.82 -26.53
C ASN A 248 -14.15 8.54 -26.76
N ALA A 249 -15.27 7.82 -26.81
CA ALA A 249 -16.58 8.40 -27.06
C ALA A 249 -17.21 9.03 -25.79
N ALA A 250 -17.14 8.35 -24.65
CA ALA A 250 -17.74 8.82 -23.39
C ALA A 250 -16.80 9.71 -22.58
N ASN A 251 -15.48 9.65 -22.80
CA ASN A 251 -14.46 10.41 -22.07
C ASN A 251 -14.65 10.36 -20.54
N ASP A 252 -15.02 9.18 -20.03
CA ASP A 252 -15.30 8.93 -18.61
C ASP A 252 -16.41 9.82 -18.00
N THR A 253 -17.30 10.40 -18.82
CA THR A 253 -18.44 11.20 -18.34
C THR A 253 -19.63 10.35 -17.90
N SER A 254 -19.72 9.11 -18.38
CA SER A 254 -20.78 8.15 -18.08
C SER A 254 -20.25 6.73 -18.21
N ASP A 255 -20.70 5.83 -17.32
CA ASP A 255 -20.43 4.39 -17.39
C ASP A 255 -21.10 3.72 -18.59
N TYR A 256 -22.15 4.36 -19.13
CA TYR A 256 -23.00 3.82 -20.19
C TYR A 256 -22.78 4.53 -21.52
N LEU A 257 -22.63 3.74 -22.59
CA LEU A 257 -22.58 4.19 -23.98
C LEU A 257 -23.42 3.24 -24.86
N TRP A 258 -24.37 3.79 -25.61
CA TRP A 258 -25.22 3.01 -26.51
C TRP A 258 -24.59 2.90 -27.90
N TYR A 259 -24.30 1.68 -28.34
CA TYR A 259 -23.89 1.39 -29.71
C TYR A 259 -25.11 0.94 -30.52
N ILE A 260 -25.50 1.75 -31.50
CA ILE A 260 -26.72 1.53 -32.29
C ILE A 260 -26.31 1.41 -33.77
N THR A 261 -26.70 0.31 -34.41
CA THR A 261 -26.58 0.10 -35.86
C THR A 261 -27.96 -0.23 -36.44
N ARG A 262 -28.17 0.11 -37.71
CA ARG A 262 -29.35 -0.31 -38.48
C ARG A 262 -29.09 -1.59 -39.25
#